data_AF-A0A2X2UCN6-F1
#
_entry.id   AF-A0A2X2UCN6-F1
#
_cell.length_a   1.000
_cell.length_b   1.000
_cell.length_c   1.000
_cell.angle_alpha   90.00
_cell.angle_beta   90.00
_cell.angle_gamma   90.00
#
_symmetry.space_group_name_H-M   'P 1'
#
loop_
_entity.id
_entity.type
_entity.pdbx_description
1 polymer ?
#
loop_
_entity_poly.entity_id
_entity_poly.type
_entity_poly.pdbx_seq_one_letter_code
_entity_poly.pdbx_strand_id
1 'polypeptide(L)'
;MKKLLIYFPEEKLFPKGGQAGYLFNLKKGLDAIGESEYLPIDISFYNNGPSRFEDNSKLRNMMPERILEIRRAINDAYFLRKKLPVDRELYNYDMIHFHWTEEMYLNRDFLSDYKGKVILT
;
A
#
# COMPACT_ATOMS: atom_id res chain seq x y z
N MET A 1 -16.18 10.73 13.27
CA MET A 1 -15.93 10.45 11.84
C MET A 1 -15.10 9.19 11.74
N LYS A 2 -15.51 8.21 10.93
CA LYS A 2 -14.76 6.95 10.79
C LYS A 2 -13.52 7.18 9.95
N LYS A 3 -12.38 6.59 10.31
CA LYS A 3 -11.10 6.77 9.61
C LYS A 3 -10.76 5.57 8.74
N LEU A 4 -10.59 5.81 7.44
CA LEU A 4 -10.14 4.83 6.45
C LEU A 4 -8.72 5.17 6.01
N LEU A 5 -7.81 4.22 6.13
CA LEU A 5 -6.51 4.29 5.48
C LEU A 5 -6.53 3.47 4.18
N ILE A 6 -6.27 4.13 3.06
CA ILE A 6 -5.89 3.45 1.83
C ILE A 6 -4.40 3.14 1.94
N TYR A 7 -4.07 1.86 2.09
CA TYR A 7 -2.70 1.36 2.17
C TYR A 7 -2.06 1.38 0.77
N PHE A 8 -1.78 2.60 0.30
CA PHE A 8 -1.16 2.89 -0.97
C PHE A 8 -0.34 4.18 -0.83
N PRO A 9 0.96 4.18 -1.21
CA PRO A 9 1.80 5.35 -1.06
C PRO A 9 1.32 6.54 -1.87
N GLU A 10 1.12 7.69 -1.22
CA GLU A 10 0.60 8.90 -1.84
C GLU A 10 1.51 9.38 -2.99
N GLU A 11 2.83 9.24 -2.85
CA GLU A 11 3.81 9.58 -3.88
C GLU A 11 3.74 8.69 -5.13
N LYS A 12 2.97 7.60 -5.08
CA LYS A 12 2.74 6.69 -6.22
C LYS A 12 1.42 6.93 -6.95
N LEU A 13 0.62 7.90 -6.50
CA LEU A 13 -0.58 8.33 -7.17
C LEU A 13 -0.22 9.14 -8.43
N PHE A 14 -0.52 8.60 -9.60
CA PHE A 14 -0.22 9.23 -10.89
C PHE A 14 -1.36 8.98 -11.88
N PRO A 15 -1.61 9.89 -12.83
CA PRO A 15 -2.63 9.73 -13.88
C PRO A 15 -2.17 8.69 -14.93
N LYS A 16 -2.11 7.43 -14.53
CA LYS A 16 -1.72 6.27 -15.36
C LYS A 16 -2.78 5.17 -15.28
N GLY A 17 -2.59 4.04 -15.95
CA GLY A 17 -3.51 2.90 -15.83
C GLY A 17 -3.46 2.21 -14.46
N GLY A 18 -4.50 1.43 -14.16
CA GLY A 18 -4.57 0.56 -12.99
C GLY A 18 -4.89 1.27 -11.66
N GLN A 19 -4.56 0.61 -10.55
CA GLN A 19 -4.89 1.07 -9.18
C GLN A 19 -4.36 2.49 -8.91
N ALA A 20 -3.13 2.80 -9.33
CA ALA A 20 -2.52 4.11 -9.12
C ALA A 20 -3.31 5.26 -9.77
N GLY A 21 -3.84 5.05 -10.98
CA GLY A 21 -4.65 6.06 -11.67
C GLY A 21 -6.04 6.21 -11.12
N TYR A 22 -6.67 5.08 -10.77
CA TYR A 22 -7.96 5.09 -10.10
C TYR A 22 -7.87 5.90 -8.79
N LEU A 23 -6.88 5.59 -7.95
CA LEU A 23 -6.66 6.28 -6.68
C LEU A 23 -6.28 7.76 -6.86
N PHE A 24 -5.53 8.09 -7.90
CA PHE A 24 -5.23 9.48 -8.24
C PHE A 24 -6.50 10.28 -8.55
N ASN A 25 -7.41 9.72 -9.36
CA ASN A 25 -8.69 10.36 -9.68
C ASN A 25 -9.62 10.39 -8.46
N LEU A 26 -9.63 9.34 -7.64
CA LEU A 26 -10.38 9.31 -6.39
C LEU A 26 -9.91 10.43 -5.46
N LYS A 27 -8.60 10.57 -5.23
CA LYS A 27 -8.05 11.64 -4.40
C LYS A 27 -8.44 13.01 -4.92
N LYS A 28 -8.31 13.26 -6.23
CA LYS A 28 -8.75 14.53 -6.83
C LYS A 28 -10.24 14.82 -6.60
N GLY A 29 -11.09 13.80 -6.70
CA GLY A 29 -12.51 13.93 -6.42
C GLY A 29 -12.80 14.23 -4.95
N LEU A 30 -12.13 13.51 -4.03
CA LEU A 30 -12.26 13.72 -2.59
C LEU A 30 -11.77 15.12 -2.17
N ASP A 31 -10.66 15.59 -2.72
CA ASP A 31 -10.13 16.93 -2.46
C ASP A 31 -11.14 18.00 -2.92
N ALA A 32 -11.72 17.84 -4.11
CA ALA A 32 -12.73 18.77 -4.64
C ALA A 32 -14.05 18.78 -3.84
N ILE A 33 -14.45 17.62 -3.29
CA ILE A 33 -15.66 17.50 -2.46
C ILE A 33 -15.41 18.01 -1.04
N GLY A 34 -14.23 17.77 -0.46
CA GLY A 34 -13.87 18.20 0.89
C GLY A 34 -13.89 19.73 1.07
N GLU A 35 -13.79 20.48 -0.02
CA GLU A 35 -13.95 21.94 -0.03
C GLU A 35 -15.42 22.40 0.02
N SER A 36 -16.39 21.54 -0.31
CA SER A 36 -17.79 21.90 -0.51
C SER A 36 -18.80 21.12 0.34
N GLU A 37 -18.48 19.89 0.76
CA GLU A 37 -19.42 18.97 1.41
C GLU A 37 -18.79 18.19 2.58
N TYR A 38 -19.63 17.82 3.55
CA TYR A 38 -19.23 16.99 4.68
C TYR A 38 -19.23 15.50 4.32
N LEU A 39 -18.07 14.85 4.35
CA LEU A 39 -17.95 13.41 4.19
C LEU A 39 -18.10 12.67 5.53
N PRO A 40 -18.84 11.55 5.59
CA PRO A 40 -19.01 10.77 6.82
C PRO A 40 -17.76 9.98 7.23
N ILE A 41 -16.76 9.92 6.35
CA ILE A 41 -15.53 9.14 6.49
C ILE A 41 -14.33 10.03 6.16
N ASP A 42 -13.31 9.94 7.00
CA ASP A 42 -11.99 10.53 6.81
C ASP A 42 -11.11 9.54 6.07
N ILE A 43 -10.62 9.90 4.88
CA ILE A 43 -9.84 9.01 4.01
C ILE A 43 -8.41 9.54 3.95
N SER A 44 -7.45 8.72 4.38
CA SER A 44 -6.02 9.01 4.29
C SER A 44 -5.33 8.03 3.36
N PHE A 45 -4.23 8.46 2.75
CA PHE A 45 -3.30 7.59 2.03
C PHE A 45 -2.09 7.27 2.91
N TYR A 46 -1.47 6.13 2.69
CA TYR A 46 -0.41 5.64 3.56
C TYR A 46 0.94 6.25 3.21
N ASN A 47 1.53 7.02 4.12
CA ASN A 47 2.77 7.77 3.85
C ASN A 47 4.05 7.14 4.44
N ASN A 48 3.91 6.11 5.29
CA ASN A 48 5.04 5.45 5.96
C ASN A 48 5.42 4.11 5.30
N GLY A 49 4.80 3.77 4.17
CA GLY A 49 5.03 2.48 3.56
C GLY A 49 6.46 2.37 3.04
N PRO A 50 7.13 1.22 3.24
CA PRO A 50 8.34 0.97 2.50
C PRO A 50 7.99 1.12 1.03
N SER A 51 8.63 2.07 0.36
CA SER A 51 8.61 2.19 -1.09
C SER A 51 8.83 0.79 -1.64
N ARG A 52 7.74 0.16 -2.14
CA ARG A 52 7.71 -1.27 -2.45
C ARG A 52 9.08 -1.82 -2.82
N PHE A 53 9.47 -2.85 -2.07
CA PHE A 53 10.38 -3.91 -2.47
C PHE A 53 10.57 -3.91 -3.99
N GLU A 54 11.76 -3.46 -4.39
CA GLU A 54 12.22 -3.39 -5.76
C GLU A 54 11.44 -2.45 -6.69
N ASP A 55 11.81 -1.17 -6.66
CA ASP A 55 11.86 -0.37 -7.90
C ASP A 55 12.93 -0.98 -8.84
N ASN A 56 12.62 -2.17 -9.35
CA ASN A 56 13.46 -2.94 -10.25
C ASN A 56 13.61 -2.25 -11.61
N SER A 57 12.88 -1.16 -11.87
CA SER A 57 13.02 -0.40 -13.10
C SER A 57 14.48 0.07 -13.29
N LYS A 58 15.13 0.51 -12.19
CA LYS A 58 16.53 0.91 -12.20
C LYS A 58 17.47 -0.30 -12.28
N LEU A 59 17.18 -1.36 -11.53
CA LEU A 59 18.02 -2.58 -11.51
C LEU A 59 17.96 -3.37 -12.83
N ARG A 60 16.83 -3.38 -13.53
CA ARG A 60 16.65 -4.05 -14.84
C ARG A 60 17.62 -3.53 -15.89
N ASN A 61 17.94 -2.24 -15.84
CA ASN A 61 18.85 -1.62 -16.79
C ASN A 61 20.32 -1.75 -16.38
N MET A 62 20.59 -2.18 -15.14
CA MET A 62 21.94 -2.23 -14.56
C MET A 62 22.47 -3.65 -14.35
N MET A 63 21.60 -4.68 -14.37
CA MET A 63 22.00 -6.05 -14.08
C MET A 63 21.59 -7.03 -15.18
N PRO A 64 22.43 -8.04 -15.49
CA PRO A 64 22.05 -9.17 -16.35
C PRO A 64 20.80 -9.89 -15.88
N GLU A 65 20.00 -10.37 -16.84
CA GLU A 65 18.72 -11.05 -16.60
C GLU A 65 18.83 -12.23 -15.61
N ARG A 66 19.85 -13.08 -15.77
CA ARG A 66 20.08 -14.23 -14.88
C ARG A 66 20.27 -13.83 -13.41
N ILE A 67 20.90 -12.68 -13.14
CA ILE A 67 21.09 -12.21 -11.76
C ILE A 67 19.75 -11.75 -11.19
N LEU A 68 18.92 -11.10 -12.00
CA LEU A 68 17.56 -10.70 -11.60
C LEU A 68 16.69 -11.94 -11.30
N GLU A 69 16.80 -13.00 -12.09
CA GLU A 69 16.09 -14.26 -11.86
C GLU A 69 16.53 -14.94 -10.56
N ILE A 70 17.84 -15.06 -10.31
CA ILE A 70 18.36 -15.63 -9.06
C ILE A 70 17.87 -14.81 -7.86
N ARG A 71 17.92 -13.48 -7.96
CA ARG A 71 17.45 -12.58 -6.90
C ARG A 71 15.96 -12.74 -6.63
N ARG A 72 15.13 -12.87 -7.67
CA ARG A 72 13.69 -13.17 -7.54
C ARG A 72 13.46 -14.50 -6.85
N ALA A 73 14.14 -15.55 -7.30
CA ALA A 73 14.03 -16.89 -6.71
C ALA A 73 14.40 -16.90 -5.21
N ILE A 74 15.46 -16.18 -4.84
CA ILE A 74 15.83 -15.99 -3.42
C ILE A 74 14.71 -15.23 -2.69
N ASN A 75 14.23 -14.11 -3.23
CA ASN A 75 13.17 -13.33 -2.62
C ASN A 75 11.90 -14.14 -2.35
N ASP A 76 11.51 -15.00 -3.29
CA ASP A 76 10.35 -15.89 -3.21
C ASP A 76 10.58 -17.01 -2.19
N ALA A 77 11.76 -17.64 -2.22
CA ALA A 77 12.11 -18.69 -1.26
C ALA A 77 12.06 -18.21 0.20
N TYR A 78 12.41 -16.94 0.44
CA TYR A 78 12.35 -16.32 1.76
C TYR A 78 11.02 -15.59 2.05
N PHE A 79 10.09 -15.53 1.10
CA PHE A 79 8.88 -14.69 1.20
C PHE A 79 8.05 -14.99 2.45
N LEU A 80 7.81 -16.27 2.75
CA LEU A 80 7.00 -16.68 3.91
C LEU A 80 7.61 -16.23 5.25
N ARG A 81 8.92 -16.01 5.29
CA ARG A 81 9.65 -15.52 6.47
C ARG A 81 9.67 -14.00 6.56
N LYS A 82 9.41 -13.28 5.47
CA LYS A 82 9.37 -11.81 5.45
C LYS A 82 8.17 -11.31 6.24
N LYS A 83 8.39 -10.23 6.98
CA LYS A 83 7.40 -9.51 7.79
C LYS A 83 7.77 -8.03 7.75
N LEU A 84 6.77 -7.17 7.71
CA LEU A 84 6.99 -5.75 7.95
C LEU A 84 6.99 -5.50 9.47
N PRO A 85 7.80 -4.53 9.94
CA PRO A 85 7.69 -4.08 11.32
C PRO A 85 6.28 -3.52 11.57
N VAL A 86 5.76 -3.73 12.77
CA VAL A 86 4.44 -3.23 13.15
C VAL A 86 4.49 -1.70 13.22
N ASP A 87 3.80 -1.05 12.29
CA ASP A 87 3.55 0.39 12.32
C ASP A 87 2.37 0.66 13.26
N ARG A 88 2.66 1.33 14.40
CA ARG A 88 1.65 1.61 15.42
C ARG A 88 0.63 2.67 14.98
N GLU A 89 0.95 3.50 13.99
CA GLU A 89 0.03 4.52 13.50
C GLU A 89 -1.19 3.91 12.81
N LEU A 90 -1.06 2.68 12.30
CA LEU A 90 -2.15 1.93 11.66
C LEU A 90 -3.32 1.64 12.62
N TYR A 91 -3.08 1.55 13.93
CA TYR A 91 -4.14 1.34 14.92
C TYR A 91 -5.06 2.56 15.10
N ASN A 92 -4.68 3.73 14.58
CA ASN A 92 -5.50 4.94 14.65
C ASN A 92 -6.66 4.94 13.64
N TYR A 93 -6.69 3.96 12.74
CA TYR A 93 -7.70 3.84 11.69
C TYR A 93 -8.76 2.80 12.07
N ASP A 94 -10.02 3.07 11.72
CA ASP A 94 -11.13 2.11 11.88
C ASP A 94 -11.12 1.05 10.78
N MET A 95 -10.56 1.40 9.62
CA MET A 95 -10.57 0.61 8.40
C MET A 95 -9.24 0.77 7.66
N ILE A 96 -8.71 -0.33 7.12
CA ILE A 96 -7.52 -0.32 6.27
C ILE A 96 -7.84 -1.05 4.97
N HIS A 97 -7.54 -0.42 3.84
CA HIS A 97 -7.77 -0.95 2.50
C HIS A 97 -6.44 -1.24 1.80
N PHE A 98 -6.16 -2.53 1.61
CA PHE A 98 -5.01 -3.01 0.85
C PHE A 98 -5.35 -3.21 -0.62
N HIS A 99 -4.44 -2.78 -1.50
CA HIS A 99 -4.51 -3.03 -2.95
C HIS A 99 -3.64 -4.21 -3.41
N TRP A 100 -2.89 -4.81 -2.48
CA TRP A 100 -2.05 -5.97 -2.76
C TRP A 100 -2.12 -6.97 -1.61
N THR A 101 -2.41 -8.23 -1.97
CA THR A 101 -2.41 -9.38 -1.04
C THR A 101 -1.06 -9.56 -0.36
N GLU A 102 0.02 -9.30 -1.07
CA GLU A 102 1.39 -9.34 -0.55
C GLU A 102 1.57 -8.41 0.65
N GLU A 103 1.17 -7.14 0.54
CA GLU A 103 1.35 -6.17 1.61
C GLU A 103 0.48 -6.49 2.82
N MET A 104 -0.74 -6.98 2.58
CA MET A 104 -1.60 -7.48 3.63
C MET A 104 -0.93 -8.66 4.36
N TYR A 105 -0.37 -9.63 3.63
CA TYR A 105 0.33 -10.79 4.22
C TYR A 105 1.59 -10.39 4.99
N LEU A 106 2.36 -9.42 4.48
CA LEU A 106 3.55 -8.93 5.14
C LEU A 106 3.23 -8.20 6.46
N ASN A 107 2.02 -7.63 6.58
CA ASN A 107 1.48 -7.02 7.79
C ASN A 107 0.73 -8.00 8.72
N ARG A 108 0.82 -9.32 8.51
CA ARG A 108 0.06 -10.32 9.30
C ARG A 108 0.23 -10.23 10.82
N ASP A 109 1.39 -9.78 11.30
CA ASP A 109 1.64 -9.60 12.74
C ASP A 109 0.92 -8.37 13.30
N PHE A 110 0.75 -7.31 12.50
CA PHE A 110 -0.13 -6.19 12.86
C PHE A 110 -1.61 -6.63 12.80
N LEU A 111 -1.98 -7.34 11.73
CA LEU A 111 -3.36 -7.75 11.49
C LEU A 111 -3.89 -8.77 12.50
N SER A 112 -3.03 -9.52 13.19
CA SER A 112 -3.49 -10.44 14.26
C SER A 112 -4.13 -9.69 15.42
N ASP A 113 -3.66 -8.48 15.69
CA ASP A 113 -4.08 -7.67 16.83
C ASP A 113 -5.08 -6.57 16.45
N TYR A 114 -5.08 -6.15 15.17
CA TYR A 114 -5.97 -5.14 14.63
C TYR A 114 -7.46 -5.53 14.74
N LYS A 115 -8.30 -4.62 15.27
CA LYS A 115 -9.74 -4.84 15.50
C LYS A 115 -10.65 -4.12 14.52
N GLY A 116 -10.09 -3.29 13.64
CA GLY A 116 -10.84 -2.57 12.61
C GLY A 116 -11.20 -3.48 11.43
N LYS A 117 -11.83 -2.88 10.40
CA LYS A 117 -12.15 -3.63 9.17
C LYS A 117 -10.96 -3.64 8.22
N VAL A 118 -10.76 -4.75 7.55
CA VAL A 118 -9.75 -4.92 6.51
C VAL A 118 -10.46 -5.10 5.18
N ILE A 119 -10.08 -4.31 4.18
CA ILE A 119 -10.62 -4.36 2.82
C ILE A 119 -9.46 -4.76 1.89
N LEU A 120 -9.74 -5.64 0.93
CA LEU A 120 -8.76 -6.11 -0.06
C LEU A 120 -9.39 -6.02 -1.45
N THR A 121 -8.64 -5.46 -2.41
CA THR A 121 -9.03 -5.38 -3.83
C THR A 121 -7.86 -5.70 -4.74
#